data_AF-A0A7Y8LVD3-F1
#
_entry.id   AF-A0A7Y8LVD3-F1
#
_cell.length_a   1.000
_cell.length_b   1.000
_cell.length_c   1.000
_cell.angle_alpha   90.00
_cell.angle_beta   90.00
_cell.angle_gamma   90.00
#
_symmetry.space_group_name_H-M   'P 1'
#
loop_
_entity.id
_entity.type
_entity.pdbx_description
1 polymer ?
#
loop_
_entity_poly.entity_id
_entity_poly.type
_entity_poly.pdbx_seq_one_letter_code
_entity_poly.pdbx_strand_id
1 'polypeptide(L)' 'MVIDPVCGMVVGEKTAAATQECKGKTFYFCAVGCKNKFIKNPEKFLKEQKK' A
#
# COMPACT_ATOMS: atom_id res chain seq x y z
N MET A 1 12.11 -0.28 4.29
CA MET A 1 11.23 0.90 4.21
C MET A 1 10.39 0.75 2.96
N VAL A 2 9.08 0.86 3.09
CA VAL A 2 8.08 0.58 2.06
C VAL A 2 7.32 1.85 1.74
N ILE A 3 7.00 2.08 0.47
CA ILE A 3 6.28 3.29 0.05
C ILE A 3 4.81 2.94 -0.04
N ASP A 4 3.97 3.71 0.64
CA ASP A 4 2.52 3.62 0.51
C ASP A 4 2.15 3.98 -0.95
N PRO A 5 1.59 3.04 -1.73
CA PRO A 5 1.32 3.28 -3.15
C PRO A 5 0.16 4.25 -3.38
N VAL A 6 -0.58 4.63 -2.33
CA VAL A 6 -1.72 5.54 -2.42
C VAL A 6 -1.30 6.99 -2.26
N CYS A 7 -0.39 7.28 -1.33
CA CYS A 7 0.03 8.64 -1.00
C CYS A 7 1.53 8.92 -1.28
N GLY A 8 2.32 7.89 -1.60
CA GLY A 8 3.77 8.02 -1.82
C GLY A 8 4.58 8.22 -0.54
N MET A 9 3.95 8.10 0.64
CA MET A 9 4.62 8.28 1.91
C MET A 9 5.49 7.07 2.25
N VAL A 10 6.70 7.32 2.76
CA VAL A 10 7.58 6.26 3.26
C VAL A 10 7.05 5.77 4.60
N VAL A 11 6.82 4.46 4.69
CA VAL A 11 6.30 3.75 5.84
C VAL A 11 7.28 2.65 6.23
N GLY A 12 7.43 2.38 7.51
CA GLY A 12 8.16 1.21 7.98
C GLY A 12 7.25 0.00 7.99
N GLU A 13 7.75 -1.18 7.62
CA GLU A 13 6.97 -2.43 7.68
C GLU A 13 6.45 -2.71 9.10
N LYS A 14 7.21 -2.28 10.11
CA LYS A 14 6.85 -2.37 11.54
C LYS A 14 6.04 -1.18 12.07
N THR A 15 6.02 -0.05 11.33
CA THR A 15 5.31 1.18 11.74
C THR A 15 4.09 1.46 10.88
N ALA A 16 3.73 0.55 9.98
CA ALA A 16 2.57 0.68 9.13
C ALA A 16 1.30 0.64 9.97
N ALA A 17 0.45 1.66 9.83
CA ALA A 17 -0.83 1.69 10.50
C ALA A 17 -1.80 0.65 9.93
N ALA A 18 -1.60 0.23 8.67
CA ALA A 18 -2.39 -0.81 8.04
C ALA A 18 -1.55 -1.59 7.02
N THR A 19 -1.89 -2.86 6.83
CA THR A 19 -1.30 -3.72 5.80
C THR A 19 -2.38 -4.44 5.00
N GLN A 20 -2.05 -4.80 3.76
CA GLN A 20 -2.92 -5.58 2.87
C GLN A 20 -2.08 -6.53 2.03
N GLU A 21 -2.45 -7.80 2.02
CA GLU A 21 -1.87 -8.75 1.08
C GLU A 21 -2.62 -8.69 -0.25
N CYS A 22 -1.88 -8.61 -1.37
CA CYS A 22 -2.42 -8.61 -2.73
C CYS A 22 -1.44 -9.29 -3.70
N LYS A 23 -1.94 -10.27 -4.46
CA LYS A 23 -1.14 -11.06 -5.43
C LYS A 23 0.14 -11.67 -4.83
N GLY A 24 0.06 -12.14 -3.57
CA GLY A 24 1.20 -12.72 -2.85
C GLY A 24 2.26 -11.70 -2.40
N LYS A 25 1.95 -10.39 -2.43
CA LYS A 25 2.79 -9.34 -1.87
C LYS A 25 2.06 -8.61 -0.74
N THR A 26 2.78 -8.34 0.35
CA THR A 26 2.28 -7.52 1.45
C THR A 26 2.55 -6.04 1.16
N PHE A 27 1.48 -5.25 1.11
CA PHE A 27 1.53 -3.80 0.98
C PHE A 27 1.29 -3.15 2.34
N TYR A 28 1.97 -2.05 2.57
CA TYR A 28 1.95 -1.32 3.83
C TYR A 28 1.44 0.09 3.58
N PHE A 29 0.61 0.57 4.49
CA PHE A 29 -0.08 1.85 4.36
C PHE A 29 0.18 2.71 5.59
N CYS A 30 0.33 4.01 5.35
CA CYS A 30 0.55 4.98 6.43
C CYS A 30 -0.71 5.18 7.28
N ALA A 31 -1.88 4.89 6.71
CA ALA A 31 -3.17 5.04 7.36
C ALA A 31 -4.20 4.03 6.83
N VAL A 32 -5.23 3.77 7.64
CA VAL A 32 -6.39 2.95 7.25
C VAL A 32 -7.11 3.54 6.02
N GLY A 33 -7.13 4.87 5.88
CA GLY A 33 -7.68 5.55 4.70
C GLY A 33 -6.96 5.19 3.39
N CYS A 34 -5.63 5.05 3.43
CA CYS A 34 -4.85 4.59 2.27
C CYS A 34 -5.18 3.14 1.95
N LYS A 35 -5.22 2.25 2.96
CA LYS A 35 -5.67 0.86 2.76
C LYS A 35 -7.05 0.80 2.09
N ASN A 36 -8.02 1.61 2.54
CA ASN A 36 -9.35 1.62 1.94
C ASN A 36 -9.36 2.08 0.47
N LYS A 37 -8.57 3.12 0.14
CA LYS A 37 -8.38 3.55 -1.25
C LYS A 37 -7.75 2.44 -2.09
N PHE A 38 -6.76 1.75 -1.53
CA PHE A 38 -6.09 0.64 -2.18
C PHE A 38 -7.05 -0.53 -2.44
N ILE A 39 -7.84 -0.96 -1.46
CA ILE A 39 -8.82 -2.05 -1.62
C ILE A 39 -9.90 -1.70 -2.65
N LYS A 40 -10.27 -0.41 -2.78
CA LYS A 40 -11.20 0.03 -3.83
C LYS A 40 -10.64 -0.13 -5.24
N ASN A 41 -9.32 0.02 -5.44
CA ASN A 41 -8.69 -0.04 -6.76
C ASN A 41 -7.27 -0.65 -6.73
N PRO A 42 -7.09 -1.89 -6.24
CA PRO A 42 -5.76 -2.42 -5.97
C PRO A 42 -4.96 -2.59 -7.26
N GLU A 43 -5.62 -2.96 -8.36
CA GLU A 43 -4.97 -3.15 -9.66
C GLU A 43 -4.34 -1.87 -10.22
N LYS A 44 -4.93 -0.70 -9.95
CA LYS A 44 -4.37 0.59 -10.39
C LYS A 44 -3.06 0.88 -9.67
N PHE A 45 -3.05 0.71 -8.35
CA PHE A 45 -1.87 0.90 -7.52
C PHE A 45 -0.79 -0.16 -7.76
N LEU A 46 -1.18 -1.41 -8.07
CA LEU A 46 -0.23 -2.47 -8.44
C LEU A 46 0.41 -2.25 -9.81
N LYS A 47 -0.29 -1.64 -10.78
CA LYS A 47 0.28 -1.33 -12.10
C LYS A 47 1.35 -0.24 -12.02
N GLU A 48 1.15 0.78 -11.18
CA GLU A 48 2.08 1.90 -11.02
C GLU A 48 3.45 1.46 -10.47
N GLN A 49 3.50 0.40 -9.64
CA GLN A 49 4.73 -0.15 -9.06
C GLN A 49 5.49 -1.12 -9.98
N LYS A 50 5.02 -1.35 -11.20
CA LYS A 50 5.56 -2.37 -12.11
C LYS A 50 6.41 -1.83 -13.26
N LYS A 51 6.83 -0.57 -13.24
CA LYS A 51 7.63 0.03 -14.32
C LYS A 51 9.13 0.01 -14.04
#